data_AF-T1H6N1-F1
#
_entry.id   AF-T1H6N1-F1
#
_cell.length_a   1.000
_cell.length_b   1.000
_cell.length_c   1.000
_cell.angle_alpha   90.00
_cell.angle_beta   90.00
_cell.angle_gamma   90.00
#
_symmetry.space_group_name_H-M   'P 1'
#
loop_
_entity.id
_entity.type
_entity.pdbx_description
1 polymer ?
#
loop_
_entity_poly.entity_id
_entity_poly.type
_entity_poly.pdbx_seq_one_letter_code
_entity_poly.pdbx_strand_id
1 'polypeptide(L)'
;KRFYKNTNVLSSDGVFEVTLDQRKLKTPNGKPFTLKSEPLAIAVATEWHNQKDVITQSSMHLTALCNTSIDNPNRLEKPDMVNYLLNFLPTDTVLFQSNEEADLAEFQKNEWDPVIEWFNKRYETNLQKTLDISPPQ
;
A
#
# COMPACT_ATOMS: atom_id res chain seq x y z
N LYS A 1 -15.22 15.32 -14.97
CA LYS A 1 -16.69 15.13 -15.05
C LYS A 1 -16.98 13.65 -15.21
N ARG A 2 -17.96 13.08 -14.48
CA ARG A 2 -18.40 11.69 -14.66
C ARG A 2 -19.04 11.53 -16.03
N PHE A 3 -18.60 10.53 -16.78
CA PHE A 3 -19.00 10.28 -18.16
C PHE A 3 -19.68 8.91 -18.36
N TYR A 4 -19.89 8.16 -17.28
CA TYR A 4 -20.43 6.81 -17.27
C TYR A 4 -21.58 6.69 -16.26
N LYS A 5 -22.50 5.75 -16.47
CA LYS A 5 -23.62 5.50 -15.56
C LYS A 5 -23.37 4.32 -14.64
N ASN A 6 -22.99 3.18 -15.20
CA ASN A 6 -22.84 1.93 -14.49
C ASN A 6 -21.37 1.52 -14.38
N THR A 7 -21.07 0.71 -13.38
CA THR A 7 -19.75 0.15 -13.12
C THR A 7 -19.92 -1.34 -12.85
N ASN A 8 -19.22 -2.19 -13.59
CA ASN A 8 -19.30 -3.64 -13.42
C ASN A 8 -17.90 -4.26 -13.33
N VAL A 9 -17.86 -5.51 -12.88
CA VAL A 9 -16.67 -6.35 -12.92
C VAL A 9 -16.94 -7.51 -13.86
N LEU A 10 -16.05 -7.72 -14.82
CA LEU A 10 -16.04 -8.89 -15.69
C LEU A 10 -14.97 -9.85 -15.19
N SER A 11 -15.24 -11.15 -15.22
CA SER A 11 -14.29 -12.20 -14.93
C SER A 11 -14.03 -13.06 -16.18
N SER A 12 -12.76 -13.31 -16.48
CA SER A 12 -12.32 -14.22 -17.55
C SER A 12 -11.04 -14.91 -17.11
N ASP A 13 -11.02 -16.25 -17.10
CA ASP A 13 -9.82 -17.06 -16.84
C ASP A 13 -9.03 -16.66 -15.58
N GLY A 14 -9.73 -16.29 -14.49
CA GLY A 14 -9.10 -15.86 -13.23
C GLY A 14 -8.56 -14.42 -13.23
N VAL A 15 -8.85 -13.65 -14.27
CA VAL A 15 -8.57 -12.21 -14.38
C VAL A 15 -9.86 -11.42 -14.28
N PHE A 16 -9.81 -10.31 -13.56
CA PHE A 16 -10.92 -9.40 -13.34
C PHE A 16 -10.67 -8.06 -14.02
N GLU A 17 -11.66 -7.57 -14.75
CA GLU A 17 -11.63 -6.28 -15.44
C GLU A 17 -12.78 -5.41 -14.94
N VAL A 18 -12.48 -4.14 -14.66
CA VAL A 18 -13.51 -3.16 -14.31
C VAL A 18 -14.03 -2.50 -15.59
N THR A 19 -15.34 -2.38 -15.73
CA THR A 19 -15.96 -1.67 -16.85
C THR A 19 -16.75 -0.47 -16.37
N LEU A 20 -16.71 0.60 -17.17
CA LEU A 20 -17.54 1.79 -17.05
C LEU A 20 -18.55 1.73 -18.21
N ASP A 21 -19.82 1.49 -17.89
CA ASP A 21 -20.86 1.05 -18.81
C ASP A 21 -20.41 -0.20 -19.60
N GLN A 22 -20.09 -0.03 -20.89
CA GLN A 22 -19.61 -1.11 -21.76
C GLN A 22 -18.11 -1.00 -22.08
N ARG A 23 -17.42 0.01 -21.53
CA ARG A 23 -16.00 0.27 -21.82
C ARG A 23 -15.12 -0.29 -20.71
N LYS A 24 -14.12 -1.07 -21.10
CA LYS A 24 -13.08 -1.54 -20.18
C LYS A 24 -12.27 -0.36 -19.65
N LEU A 25 -12.04 -0.35 -18.34
CA LEU A 25 -11.18 0.61 -17.68
C LEU A 25 -9.73 0.41 -18.18
N LYS A 26 -9.03 1.53 -18.35
CA LYS A 26 -7.62 1.56 -18.74
C LYS A 26 -6.85 2.38 -17.72
N THR A 27 -5.57 2.07 -17.59
CA THR A 27 -4.63 2.86 -16.80
C THR A 27 -4.32 4.18 -17.50
N PRO A 28 -3.72 5.17 -16.81
CA PRO A 28 -3.25 6.41 -17.42
C PRO A 28 -2.34 6.20 -18.63
N ASN A 29 -1.48 5.16 -18.63
CA ASN A 29 -0.65 4.82 -19.79
C ASN A 29 -1.39 4.00 -20.87
N GLY A 30 -2.70 3.84 -20.74
CA GLY A 30 -3.55 3.17 -21.73
C GLY A 30 -3.50 1.64 -21.69
N LYS A 31 -2.86 1.04 -20.67
CA LYS A 31 -2.84 -0.41 -20.49
C LYS A 31 -4.22 -0.91 -20.01
N PRO A 32 -4.60 -2.16 -20.30
CA PRO A 32 -5.79 -2.77 -19.71
C PRO A 32 -5.70 -2.78 -18.18
N PHE A 33 -6.77 -2.34 -17.50
CA PHE A 33 -6.85 -2.40 -16.05
C PHE A 33 -7.32 -3.80 -15.62
N THR A 34 -6.36 -4.71 -15.44
CA THR A 34 -6.60 -6.11 -15.07
C THR A 34 -6.12 -6.41 -13.66
N LEU A 35 -6.92 -7.16 -12.91
CA LEU A 35 -6.65 -7.54 -11.53
C LEU A 35 -6.73 -9.07 -11.37
N LYS A 36 -5.99 -9.62 -10.41
CA LYS A 36 -6.01 -11.06 -10.08
C LYS A 36 -6.89 -11.40 -8.87
N SER A 37 -7.53 -10.40 -8.27
CA SER A 37 -8.32 -10.51 -7.05
C SER A 37 -9.70 -9.93 -7.28
N GLU A 38 -10.73 -10.76 -7.13
CA GLU A 38 -12.13 -10.36 -7.27
C GLU A 38 -12.52 -9.30 -6.23
N PRO A 39 -12.22 -9.45 -4.92
CA PRO A 39 -12.55 -8.43 -3.93
C PRO A 39 -11.93 -7.07 -4.25
N LEU A 40 -10.69 -7.06 -4.78
CA LEU A 40 -10.03 -5.83 -5.19
C LEU A 40 -10.72 -5.19 -6.40
N ALA A 41 -11.13 -5.99 -7.38
CA ALA A 41 -11.85 -5.50 -8.55
C ALA A 41 -13.22 -4.90 -8.18
N ILE A 42 -13.95 -5.55 -7.27
CA ILE A 42 -15.20 -5.03 -6.72
C ILE A 42 -14.94 -3.71 -6.00
N ALA A 43 -13.93 -3.64 -5.13
CA ALA A 43 -13.62 -2.42 -4.40
C ALA A 43 -13.26 -1.24 -5.33
N VAL A 44 -12.47 -1.50 -6.38
CA VAL A 44 -12.18 -0.49 -7.42
C VAL A 44 -13.47 -0.10 -8.15
N ALA A 45 -14.30 -1.04 -8.58
CA ALA A 45 -15.57 -0.73 -9.23
C ALA A 45 -16.47 0.13 -8.34
N THR A 46 -16.49 -0.11 -7.02
CA THR A 46 -17.19 0.71 -6.03
C THR A 46 -16.62 2.13 -5.94
N GLU A 47 -15.30 2.32 -5.97
CA GLU A 47 -14.69 3.66 -6.03
C GLU A 47 -15.17 4.45 -7.24
N TRP A 48 -15.23 3.81 -8.41
CA TRP A 48 -15.77 4.41 -9.63
C TRP A 48 -17.27 4.65 -9.53
N HIS A 49 -18.04 3.74 -8.93
CA HIS A 49 -19.48 3.89 -8.75
C HIS A 49 -19.84 5.14 -7.93
N ASN A 50 -19.06 5.37 -6.86
CA ASN A 50 -19.28 6.42 -5.86
C ASN A 50 -18.92 7.84 -6.35
N GLN A 51 -18.34 7.99 -7.54
CA GLN A 51 -18.05 9.30 -8.11
C GLN A 51 -19.35 10.05 -8.44
N LYS A 52 -19.46 11.33 -8.08
CA LYS A 52 -20.67 12.14 -8.36
C LYS A 52 -20.55 12.83 -9.73
N ASP A 53 -20.75 14.15 -9.78
CA ASP A 53 -20.68 14.92 -11.04
C ASP A 53 -19.25 15.06 -11.57
N VAL A 54 -18.27 15.07 -10.66
CA VAL A 54 -16.84 15.16 -10.95
C VAL A 54 -16.15 13.91 -10.41
N ILE A 55 -15.17 13.42 -11.17
CA ILE A 55 -14.32 12.32 -10.77
C ILE A 55 -13.23 12.94 -9.89
N THR A 56 -13.19 12.55 -8.62
CA THR A 56 -12.27 13.06 -7.62
C THR A 56 -11.21 12.00 -7.35
N GLN A 57 -10.05 12.13 -7.98
CA GLN A 57 -8.98 11.11 -7.90
C GLN A 57 -8.48 10.88 -6.46
N SER A 58 -8.51 11.92 -5.61
CA SER A 58 -8.14 11.80 -4.19
C SER A 58 -9.09 10.92 -3.37
N SER A 59 -10.26 10.56 -3.89
CA SER A 59 -11.17 9.62 -3.25
C SER A 59 -11.03 8.18 -3.78
N MET A 60 -10.06 7.91 -4.66
CA MET A 60 -9.93 6.67 -5.42
C MET A 60 -8.55 6.02 -5.19
N HIS A 61 -8.25 5.73 -3.93
CA HIS A 61 -6.94 5.25 -3.50
C HIS A 61 -6.58 3.89 -4.08
N LEU A 62 -7.54 2.96 -4.13
CA LEU A 62 -7.30 1.62 -4.67
C LEU A 62 -7.05 1.69 -6.18
N THR A 63 -7.81 2.51 -6.89
CA THR A 63 -7.59 2.78 -8.31
C THR A 63 -6.20 3.36 -8.56
N ALA A 64 -5.76 4.33 -7.75
CA ALA A 64 -4.45 4.95 -7.86
C ALA A 64 -3.29 3.96 -7.60
N LEU A 65 -3.41 3.12 -6.58
CA LEU A 65 -2.45 2.06 -6.27
C LEU A 65 -2.37 1.02 -7.40
N CYS A 66 -3.52 0.58 -7.92
CA CYS A 66 -3.58 -0.37 -9.03
C CYS A 66 -2.96 0.23 -10.30
N ASN A 67 -3.26 1.48 -10.63
CA ASN A 67 -2.65 2.18 -11.75
C ASN A 67 -1.12 2.21 -11.62
N THR A 68 -0.61 2.58 -10.45
CA THR A 68 0.83 2.65 -10.19
C THR A 68 1.49 1.27 -10.33
N SER A 69 0.85 0.22 -9.82
CA SER A 69 1.33 -1.16 -9.92
C SER A 69 1.37 -1.67 -11.38
N ILE A 70 0.33 -1.40 -12.18
CA ILE A 70 0.22 -1.86 -13.57
C ILE A 70 1.13 -1.04 -14.51
N ASP A 71 1.17 0.27 -14.31
CA ASP A 71 1.94 1.16 -15.17
C ASP A 71 3.43 1.14 -14.84
N ASN A 72 3.78 0.96 -13.55
CA ASN A 72 5.13 1.03 -13.02
C ASN A 72 5.91 2.22 -13.59
N PRO A 73 5.48 3.46 -13.30
CA PRO A 73 6.05 4.67 -13.94
C PRO A 73 7.55 4.82 -13.65
N ASN A 74 8.00 4.37 -12.48
CA ASN A 74 9.40 4.41 -12.06
C ASN A 74 10.24 3.25 -12.61
N ARG A 75 9.61 2.30 -13.31
CA ARG A 75 10.26 1.11 -13.90
C ARG A 75 11.10 0.32 -12.90
N LEU A 76 10.63 0.24 -11.65
CA LEU A 76 11.31 -0.51 -10.60
C LEU A 76 11.04 -2.00 -10.75
N GLU A 77 12.07 -2.82 -10.59
CA GLU A 77 11.90 -4.26 -10.50
C GLU A 77 11.61 -4.68 -9.05
N LYS A 78 11.22 -5.95 -8.86
CA LYS A 78 10.98 -6.51 -7.53
C LYS A 78 12.19 -6.35 -6.59
N PRO A 79 13.44 -6.64 -7.02
CA PRO A 79 14.61 -6.46 -6.16
C PRO A 79 14.80 -4.99 -5.73
N ASP A 80 14.57 -4.03 -6.63
CA ASP A 80 14.69 -2.60 -6.33
C ASP A 80 13.70 -2.18 -5.24
N MET A 81 12.43 -2.63 -5.37
CA MET A 81 11.40 -2.36 -4.37
C MET A 81 11.72 -3.00 -3.02
N VAL A 82 12.23 -4.23 -3.01
CA VAL A 82 12.65 -4.90 -1.77
C VAL A 82 13.79 -4.14 -1.11
N ASN A 83 14.83 -3.77 -1.86
CA ASN A 83 15.95 -3.00 -1.34
C ASN A 83 15.51 -1.63 -0.82
N TYR A 84 14.61 -0.96 -1.54
CA TYR A 84 14.06 0.32 -1.12
C TYR A 84 13.35 0.20 0.23
N LEU A 85 12.51 -0.82 0.42
CA LEU A 85 11.81 -1.05 1.69
C LEU A 85 12.77 -1.42 2.82
N LEU A 86 13.74 -2.30 2.57
CA LEU A 86 14.71 -2.72 3.58
C LEU A 86 15.61 -1.58 4.03
N ASN A 87 15.90 -0.61 3.16
CA ASN A 87 16.68 0.57 3.51
C ASN A 87 15.97 1.53 4.48
N PHE A 88 14.66 1.38 4.72
CA PHE A 88 13.96 2.11 5.79
C PHE A 88 14.13 1.45 7.15
N LEU A 89 14.45 0.16 7.21
CA LEU A 89 14.55 -0.56 8.47
C LEU A 89 15.57 0.05 9.44
N PRO A 90 16.78 0.46 9.03
CA PRO A 90 17.75 1.10 9.94
C PRO A 90 17.29 2.45 10.50
N THR A 91 16.26 3.06 9.91
CA THR A 91 15.70 4.37 10.31
C THR A 91 14.24 4.25 10.74
N ASP A 92 13.76 3.04 11.03
CA ASP A 92 12.38 2.82 11.44
C ASP A 92 12.11 3.47 12.80
N THR A 93 11.02 4.22 12.89
CA THR A 93 10.64 4.98 14.08
C THR A 93 10.52 4.09 15.32
N VAL A 94 10.04 2.84 15.19
CA VAL A 94 9.87 1.97 16.37
C VAL A 94 11.20 1.56 17.00
N LEU A 95 12.30 1.66 16.25
CA LEU A 95 13.65 1.33 16.70
C LEU A 95 14.35 2.50 17.40
N PHE A 96 13.82 3.71 17.37
CA PHE A 96 14.39 4.87 18.07
C PHE A 96 13.48 5.28 19.23
N GLN A 97 13.79 4.80 20.43
CA GLN A 97 13.01 5.10 21.64
C GLN A 97 13.69 6.19 22.47
N SER A 98 12.88 6.98 23.17
CA SER A 98 13.34 8.03 24.07
C SER A 98 13.92 7.44 25.35
N ASN A 99 14.95 8.10 25.89
CA ASN A 99 15.51 7.83 27.22
C ASN A 99 15.48 9.05 28.15
N GLU A 100 15.02 10.20 27.67
CA GLU A 100 15.04 11.47 28.41
C GLU A 100 13.78 11.68 29.25
N GLU A 101 12.64 11.22 28.75
CA GLU A 101 11.32 11.37 29.39
C GLU A 101 10.79 10.00 29.84
N ALA A 102 10.73 9.76 31.15
CA ALA A 102 10.37 8.46 31.72
C ALA A 102 8.98 7.98 31.26
N ASP A 103 7.98 8.87 31.29
CA ASP A 103 6.60 8.53 30.90
C ASP A 103 6.50 8.14 29.42
N LEU A 104 7.24 8.85 28.54
CA LEU A 104 7.29 8.55 27.11
C LEU A 104 8.05 7.24 26.84
N ALA A 105 9.18 7.04 27.52
CA ALA A 105 9.98 5.83 27.39
C ALA A 105 9.19 4.59 27.82
N GLU A 106 8.44 4.67 28.92
CA GLU A 106 7.57 3.59 29.38
C GLU A 106 6.43 3.32 28.37
N PHE A 107 5.79 4.36 27.85
CA PHE A 107 4.75 4.23 26.84
C PHE A 107 5.27 3.59 25.55
N GLN A 108 6.40 4.06 25.02
CA GLN A 108 7.03 3.50 23.82
C GLN A 108 7.44 2.05 24.04
N LYS A 109 8.01 1.73 25.21
CA LYS A 109 8.36 0.35 25.55
C LYS A 109 7.12 -0.55 25.51
N ASN A 110 6.02 -0.14 26.16
CA ASN A 110 4.80 -0.94 26.26
C ASN A 110 4.13 -1.17 24.90
N GLU A 111 4.14 -0.17 24.02
CA GLU A 111 3.44 -0.23 22.73
C GLU A 111 4.33 -0.74 21.57
N TRP A 112 5.64 -0.44 21.58
CA TRP A 112 6.53 -0.71 20.44
C TRP A 112 7.39 -1.98 20.63
N ASP A 113 7.80 -2.33 21.85
CA ASP A 113 8.57 -3.56 22.07
C ASP A 113 7.85 -4.82 21.59
N PRO A 114 6.52 -4.97 21.78
CA PRO A 114 5.79 -6.13 21.24
C PRO A 114 5.89 -6.26 19.72
N VAL A 115 6.01 -5.15 18.98
CA VAL A 115 6.17 -5.15 17.52
C VAL A 115 7.55 -5.65 17.13
N ILE A 116 8.60 -5.19 17.83
CA ILE A 116 9.98 -5.64 17.60
C ILE A 116 10.14 -7.12 17.96
N GLU A 117 9.63 -7.53 19.12
CA GLU A 117 9.64 -8.92 19.57
C GLU A 117 8.89 -9.84 18.60
N TRP A 118 7.71 -9.42 18.13
CA TRP A 118 6.96 -10.15 17.12
C TRP A 118 7.76 -10.31 15.83
N PHE A 119 8.41 -9.25 15.35
CA PHE A 119 9.19 -9.28 14.13
C PHE A 119 10.39 -10.23 14.27
N ASN A 120 11.15 -10.09 15.35
CA ASN A 120 12.30 -10.95 15.66
C ASN A 120 11.89 -12.42 15.75
N LYS A 121 10.78 -12.72 16.43
CA LYS A 121 10.26 -14.09 16.54
C LYS A 121 9.76 -14.64 15.21
N ARG A 122 9.03 -13.85 14.42
CA ARG A 122 8.41 -14.29 13.16
C ARG A 122 9.43 -14.55 12.06
N TYR A 123 10.47 -13.71 12.01
CA TYR A 123 11.46 -13.72 10.93
C TYR A 123 12.83 -14.24 11.39
N GLU A 124 12.94 -14.74 12.62
CA GLU A 124 14.18 -15.27 13.21
C GLU A 124 15.34 -14.26 13.11
N THR A 125 15.04 -13.00 13.46
CA THR A 125 15.99 -11.88 13.44
C THR A 125 16.30 -11.40 14.85
N ASN A 126 17.29 -10.51 14.98
CA ASN A 126 17.74 -9.97 16.26
C ASN A 126 17.83 -8.44 16.26
N LEU A 127 16.84 -7.77 15.68
CA LEU A 127 16.77 -6.31 15.65
C LEU A 127 16.74 -5.74 17.08
N GLN A 128 17.63 -4.81 17.34
CA GLN A 128 17.75 -4.07 18.59
C GLN A 128 17.35 -2.62 18.37
N LYS A 129 16.47 -2.12 19.22
CA LYS A 129 16.20 -0.68 19.32
C LYS A 129 17.42 0.07 19.85
N THR A 130 17.53 1.34 19.48
CA THR A 130 18.45 2.32 20.05
C THR A 130 17.70 3.27 20.98
N LEU A 131 18.45 3.84 21.92
CA LEU A 131 18.00 4.89 22.84
C LEU A 131 18.69 6.24 22.56
N ASP A 132 19.50 6.29 21.49
CA ASP A 132 20.22 7.47 21.05
C ASP A 132 20.18 7.58 19.52
N ILE A 133 20.97 8.50 18.96
CA ILE A 133 21.00 8.75 17.50
C ILE A 133 21.81 7.71 16.71
N SER A 134 22.43 6.74 17.39
CA SER A 134 23.20 5.68 16.74
C SER A 134 22.26 4.70 16.05
N PRO A 135 22.68 4.09 14.92
CA PRO A 135 21.84 3.12 14.22
C PRO A 135 21.47 1.91 15.10
N PRO A 136 20.24 1.38 15.00
CA PRO A 136 19.85 0.12 15.60
C PRO A 136 20.70 -1.06 15.08
N GLN A 137 20.91 -2.08 15.90
CA GLN A 137 21.77 -3.25 15.61
C GLN A 137 20.98 -4.50 15.23
#